data_AF-A0A062TYJ5-F1
#
_entry.id   AF-A0A062TYJ5-F1
#
_cell.length_a   1.000
_cell.length_b   1.000
_cell.length_c   1.000
_cell.angle_alpha   90.00
_cell.angle_beta   90.00
_cell.angle_gamma   90.00
#
_symmetry.space_group_name_H-M   'P 1'
#
loop_
_entity.id
_entity.type
_entity.pdbx_description
1 polymer ?
#
loop_
_entity_poly.entity_id
_entity_poly.type
_entity_poly.pdbx_seq_one_letter_code
_entity_poly.pdbx_strand_id
1 'polypeptide(L)' 'MQREGLFREMKARQYFEKPSEKKARQRAEAVRRARKLARKRAQREGLV' A
#
# COMPACT_ATOMS: atom_id res chain seq x y z
N MET A 1 -1.21 -17.01 -10.78
CA MET A 1 -1.08 -15.55 -10.92
C MET A 1 -2.07 -14.90 -9.95
N GLN A 2 -1.62 -14.10 -8.99
CA GLN A 2 -2.49 -13.43 -8.00
C GLN A 2 -3.44 -12.46 -8.73
N ARG A 3 -4.63 -12.96 -9.12
CA ARG A 3 -5.58 -12.24 -9.98
C ARG A 3 -6.00 -10.89 -9.37
N GLU A 4 -6.07 -10.80 -8.04
CA GLU A 4 -6.53 -9.58 -7.34
C GLU A 4 -5.56 -8.40 -7.43
N GLY A 5 -4.24 -8.64 -7.42
CA GLY A 5 -3.24 -7.57 -7.51
C GLY A 5 -3.21 -6.93 -8.89
N LEU A 6 -3.29 -7.77 -9.93
CA LEU A 6 -3.27 -7.35 -11.33
C LEU A 6 -4.50 -6.53 -11.73
N PHE A 7 -5.71 -6.96 -11.35
CA PHE A 7 -6.93 -6.20 -11.66
C PHE A 7 -6.97 -4.84 -10.97
N ARG A 8 -6.43 -4.75 -9.74
CA ARG A 8 -6.35 -3.50 -9.00
C ARG A 8 -5.37 -2.51 -9.63
N GLU A 9 -4.21 -2.98 -10.07
CA GLU A 9 -3.25 -2.14 -10.80
C GLU A 9 -3.80 -1.72 -12.17
N MET A 10 -4.44 -2.63 -12.90
CA MET A 10 -5.07 -2.33 -14.18
C MET A 10 -6.11 -1.21 -14.02
N LYS A 11 -7.00 -1.30 -13.02
CA LYS A 11 -8.01 -0.26 -12.75
C LYS A 11 -7.39 1.08 -12.32
N ALA A 12 -6.30 1.06 -11.57
CA ALA A 12 -5.61 2.28 -11.14
C ALA A 12 -4.86 2.98 -12.28
N ARG A 13 -4.51 2.26 -13.36
CA ARG A 13 -3.79 2.78 -14.53
C ARG A 13 -4.70 3.18 -15.71
N GLN A 14 -6.01 2.95 -15.62
CA GLN A 14 -6.98 3.32 -16.68
C GLN A 14 -7.14 4.84 -16.88
N TYR A 15 -6.80 5.65 -15.87
CA TYR A 15 -6.98 7.10 -15.89
C TYR A 15 -5.68 7.83 -15.60
N PHE A 16 -5.49 9.01 -16.21
CA PHE A 16 -4.36 9.87 -15.91
C PHE A 16 -4.45 10.37 -14.46
N GLU A 17 -3.52 9.92 -13.62
CA GLU A 17 -3.39 10.40 -12.25
C GLU A 17 -2.48 11.64 -12.22
N LYS A 18 -2.96 12.71 -11.56
CA LYS A 18 -2.13 13.91 -11.42
C LYS A 18 -0.87 13.60 -10.59
N PRO A 19 0.29 14.20 -10.91
CA PRO A 19 1.53 13.95 -10.15
C PRO A 19 1.41 14.22 -8.64
N SER A 20 0.58 15.19 -8.25
CA SER A 20 0.27 15.50 -6.85
C SER A 20 -0.48 14.37 -6.14
N GLU A 21 -1.50 13.81 -6.80
CA GLU A 21 -2.31 12.69 -6.30
C GLU A 21 -1.46 11.42 -6.16
N LYS A 22 -0.60 11.16 -7.16
CA LYS A 22 0.37 10.06 -7.14
C LYS A 22 1.32 10.16 -5.96
N LYS A 23 1.86 11.36 -5.70
CA LYS A 23 2.73 11.63 -4.53
C LYS A 23 1.98 11.40 -3.21
N ALA A 24 0.74 11.88 -3.09
CA ALA A 24 -0.08 11.69 -1.90
C ALA A 24 -0.35 10.19 -1.64
N ARG A 25 -0.71 9.43 -2.68
CA ARG A 25 -0.92 7.97 -2.59
C ARG A 25 0.33 7.24 -2.14
N GLN A 26 1.48 7.54 -2.75
CA GLN A 26 2.75 6.89 -2.40
C GLN A 26 3.13 7.14 -0.93
N ARG A 27 2.94 8.38 -0.44
CA ARG A 27 3.17 8.73 0.97
C ARG A 27 2.23 7.94 1.89
N ALA A 28 0.95 7.89 1.57
CA ALA A 28 -0.03 7.12 2.35
C ALA A 28 0.28 5.61 2.36
N GLU A 29 0.72 5.06 1.24
CA GLU A 29 1.13 3.66 1.14
C GLU A 29 2.40 3.35 1.92
N ALA A 30 3.37 4.28 1.95
CA ALA A 30 4.58 4.15 2.77
C ALA A 30 4.23 4.10 4.26
N VAL A 31 3.35 5.00 4.73
CA VAL A 31 2.85 5.00 6.11
C VAL A 31 2.10 3.71 6.42
N ARG A 32 1.22 3.24 5.54
CA ARG A 32 0.48 1.97 5.71
C ARG A 32 1.45 0.78 5.81
N ARG A 33 2.49 0.73 4.96
CA ARG A 33 3.52 -0.32 5.00
C ARG A 33 4.31 -0.28 6.30
N ALA A 34 4.73 0.89 6.76
CA ALA A 34 5.44 1.06 8.03
C ALA A 34 4.60 0.58 9.22
N ARG A 35 3.31 0.97 9.29
CA ARG A 35 2.38 0.49 10.32
C ARG A 35 2.19 -1.02 10.28
N LYS A 36 2.07 -1.61 9.08
CA LYS A 36 1.95 -3.07 8.92
C LYS A 36 3.21 -3.79 9.42
N LEU A 37 4.40 -3.24 9.15
CA LEU A 37 5.66 -3.79 9.63
C LEU A 37 5.76 -3.70 11.16
N ALA A 38 5.43 -2.55 11.73
CA ALA A 38 5.41 -2.36 13.19
C ALA A 38 4.47 -3.36 13.87
N ARG A 39 3.25 -3.53 13.34
CA ARG A 39 2.29 -4.52 13.85
C ARG A 39 2.84 -5.95 13.78
N LYS A 40 3.47 -6.33 12.67
CA LYS A 40 4.09 -7.66 12.52
C LYS A 40 5.25 -7.87 13.50
N ARG A 41 6.03 -6.82 13.78
CA ARG A 41 7.10 -6.88 14.80
C ARG A 41 6.52 -7.05 16.20
N ALA A 42 5.52 -6.24 16.56
CA ALA A 42 4.83 -6.35 17.84
C ALA A 42 4.22 -7.75 18.08
N GLN A 43 3.59 -8.34 17.06
CA GLN A 43 3.09 -9.72 17.10
C GLN A 43 4.20 -10.75 17.30
N ARG A 44 5.38 -10.52 16.70
CA ARG A 44 6.53 -11.43 16.84
C ARG A 44 7.18 -11.33 18.22
N GLU A 45 7.17 -10.14 18.81
CA GLU A 45 7.76 -9.84 20.11
C GLU A 45 6.78 -10.11 21.27
N GLY A 46 5.56 -10.56 20.99
CA GLY A 46 4.56 -10.90 22.02
C GLY A 46 3.99 -9.69 22.76
N LEU A 47 4.20 -8.48 22.21
CA LEU A 47 3.69 -7.23 22.77
C LEU A 47 2.20 -7.01 22.42
N VAL A 48 1.64 -7.85 21.52
CA VAL A 48 0.21 -8.01 21.17
C VAL A 48 -0.06 -9.44 20.73
#